data_AF-A0ABD3XQ39-F1
#
_entry.id   AF-A0ABD3XQ39-F1
#
_cell.length_a   1.000
_cell.length_b   1.000
_cell.length_c   1.000
_cell.angle_alpha   90.00
_cell.angle_beta   90.00
_cell.angle_gamma   90.00
#
_symmetry.space_group_name_H-M   'P 1'
#
loop_
_entity.id
_entity.type
_entity.pdbx_description
1 polymer ?
#
loop_
_entity_poly.entity_id
_entity_poly.type
_entity_poly.pdbx_seq_one_letter_code
_entity_poly.pdbx_strand_id
1 'polypeptide(L)' 'MLKNKPIVFHLMDNIAIDNTQCDPRLEVLKRRIFELASQQTHWGEEKPARWLPLEHAIMTLKASGVK' A
#
# COMPACT_ATOMS: atom_id res chain seq x y z
N MET A 1 -8.72 -22.99 -2.55
CA MET A 1 -8.47 -22.41 -3.88
C MET A 1 -9.61 -21.45 -4.22
N LEU A 2 -9.40 -20.15 -4.07
CA LEU A 2 -10.43 -19.13 -4.29
C LEU A 2 -10.39 -18.71 -5.77
N LYS A 3 -11.39 -19.18 -6.52
CA LYS A 3 -11.61 -18.85 -7.94
C LYS A 3 -12.18 -17.43 -8.08
N ASN A 4 -11.56 -16.66 -8.97
CA ASN A 4 -12.02 -15.46 -9.68
C ASN A 4 -13.47 -15.02 -9.39
N LYS A 5 -13.62 -13.95 -8.60
CA LYS A 5 -14.84 -13.13 -8.60
C LYS A 5 -14.53 -11.78 -9.24
N PRO A 6 -15.32 -11.31 -10.23
CA PRO A 6 -15.13 -9.99 -10.80
C PRO A 6 -15.52 -8.93 -9.76
N ILE A 7 -14.59 -8.02 -9.47
CA ILE A 7 -14.84 -6.91 -8.55
C ILE A 7 -15.54 -5.80 -9.34
N VAL A 8 -16.60 -5.26 -8.72
CA VAL A 8 -17.58 -4.33 -9.27
C VAL A 8 -16.95 -3.01 -9.74
N PHE A 9 -17.38 -2.57 -10.92
CA PHE A 9 -17.01 -1.33 -11.60
C PHE A 9 -17.62 -0.09 -10.94
N HIS A 10 -16.81 0.93 -10.69
CA HIS A 10 -17.25 2.34 -10.70
C HIS A 10 -16.34 3.13 -11.64
N LEU A 11 -16.96 3.68 -12.70
CA LEU A 11 -16.31 4.49 -13.73
C LEU A 11 -15.84 5.83 -13.18
N MET A 12 -14.52 6.00 -13.04
CA MET A 12 -13.80 7.24 -13.34
C MET A 12 -12.40 6.83 -13.86
N ASP A 13 -12.15 7.08 -15.15
CA ASP A 13 -10.88 6.92 -15.87
C ASP A 13 -10.05 5.65 -15.59
N ASN A 14 -10.46 4.56 -16.26
CA ASN A 14 -9.90 3.21 -16.10
C ASN A 14 -8.49 3.09 -16.69
N ILE A 15 -7.44 3.35 -15.90
CA ILE A 15 -6.20 2.58 -16.06
C ILE A 15 -6.50 1.19 -15.51
N ALA A 16 -6.91 0.27 -16.38
CA ALA A 16 -7.03 -1.14 -16.02
C ALA A 16 -5.61 -1.66 -15.76
N ILE A 17 -5.23 -1.74 -14.48
CA ILE A 17 -3.97 -2.36 -14.09
C ILE A 17 -4.17 -3.87 -14.24
N ASP A 18 -3.74 -4.39 -15.39
CA ASP A 18 -3.66 -5.83 -15.63
C ASP A 18 -2.52 -6.41 -14.78
N ASN A 19 -2.86 -6.89 -13.58
CA ASN A 19 -1.93 -7.58 -12.69
C ASN A 19 -1.67 -9.05 -13.11
N THR A 20 -2.25 -9.53 -14.22
CA THR A 20 -1.98 -10.89 -14.73
C THR A 20 -0.73 -10.93 -15.59
N GLN A 21 -0.33 -9.79 -16.18
CA GLN A 21 0.95 -9.66 -16.84
C GLN A 21 2.02 -9.32 -15.81
N CYS A 22 2.84 -10.32 -15.51
CA CYS A 22 3.99 -10.16 -14.62
C CYS A 22 5.07 -9.35 -15.35
N ASP A 23 4.99 -8.01 -15.31
CA ASP A 23 6.03 -7.14 -15.85
C ASP A 23 7.33 -7.37 -15.06
N PRO A 24 8.40 -7.88 -15.69
CA PRO A 24 9.66 -8.13 -15.00
C PRO A 24 10.24 -6.88 -14.31
N ARG A 25 9.99 -5.69 -14.87
CA ARG A 25 10.43 -4.41 -14.28
C ARG A 25 9.66 -4.09 -13.01
N LEU A 26 8.36 -4.38 -12.99
CA LEU A 26 7.53 -4.21 -11.81
C LEU A 26 7.95 -5.17 -10.69
N GLU A 27 8.29 -6.42 -11.01
CA GLU A 27 8.80 -7.38 -10.03
C GLU A 27 10.17 -6.98 -9.46
N VAL A 28 11.05 -6.43 -10.29
CA VAL A 28 12.32 -5.84 -9.83
C VAL A 28 12.05 -4.69 -8.86
N LEU A 29 11.10 -3.80 -9.19
CA LEU A 29 10.73 -2.68 -8.34
C LEU A 29 10.14 -3.15 -7.00
N LYS A 30 9.21 -4.11 -7.02
CA LYS A 30 8.62 -4.71 -5.79
C LYS A 30 9.69 -5.29 -4.89
N ARG A 31 10.61 -6.09 -5.45
CA ARG A 31 11.73 -6.66 -4.70
C ARG A 31 12.60 -5.56 -4.10
N ARG A 32 12.91 -4.51 -4.86
CA ARG A 32 13.73 -3.40 -4.38
C ARG A 32 13.06 -2.60 -3.26
N ILE A 33 11.76 -2.36 -3.37
CA ILE A 33 10.96 -1.73 -2.30
C ILE A 33 11.01 -2.59 -1.05
N PHE A 34 10.81 -3.90 -1.18
CA PHE A 34 10.87 -4.83 -0.06
C PHE A 34 12.25 -4.85 0.61
N GLU A 35 13.33 -4.93 -0.17
CA GLU A 35 14.71 -4.85 0.34
C GLU A 35 14.93 -3.57 1.17
N LEU A 36 14.52 -2.42 0.65
CA LEU A 36 14.67 -1.14 1.34
C LEU A 36 13.79 -1.05 2.59
N ALA A 37 12.54 -1.53 2.52
CA ALA A 37 11.64 -1.55 3.66
C ALA A 37 12.19 -2.44 4.79
N SER A 38 12.77 -3.59 4.43
CA SER A 38 13.37 -4.51 5.41
C SER A 38 14.59 -3.96 6.15
N GLN A 39 15.20 -2.89 5.63
CA GLN A 39 16.33 -2.20 6.29
C GLN A 39 15.87 -1.13 7.28
N GLN A 40 14.56 -0.84 7.38
CA GLN A 40 14.05 0.15 8.32
C GLN A 40 14.14 -0.37 9.76
N THR A 41 14.50 0.52 10.69
CA THR A 41 14.77 0.19 12.10
C THR A 41 13.65 -0.57 12.79
N HIS A 42 12.39 -0.28 12.45
CA HIS A 42 11.20 -0.86 13.07
C HIS A 42 10.44 -1.82 12.14
N TRP A 43 11.09 -2.32 11.09
CA TRP A 43 10.45 -3.24 10.16
C TRP A 43 10.10 -4.57 10.84
N GLY A 44 8.85 -5.00 10.70
CA GLY A 44 8.36 -6.25 11.29
C GLY A 44 8.04 -6.18 12.79
N GLU A 45 8.21 -5.01 13.43
CA GLU A 45 7.77 -4.82 14.82
C GLU A 45 6.23 -4.80 14.91
N GLU A 46 5.69 -5.43 15.96
CA GLU A 46 4.25 -5.40 16.22
C GLU A 46 3.82 -4.02 16.71
N LYS A 47 3.12 -3.28 15.85
CA LYS A 47 2.48 -2.03 16.23
C LYS A 47 1.13 -2.31 16.88
N PRO A 48 0.86 -1.86 18.12
CA PRO A 48 -0.45 -2.07 18.72
C PRO A 48 -1.52 -1.34 17.90
N ALA A 49 -2.60 -2.03 17.52
CA ALA A 49 -3.62 -1.52 16.61
C ALA A 49 -4.20 -0.15 17.02
N ARG A 50 -4.25 0.14 18.33
CA ARG A 50 -4.67 1.44 18.89
C ARG A 50 -3.84 2.65 18.44
N TRP A 51 -2.63 2.43 17.91
CA TRP A 51 -1.76 3.50 17.40
C TRP A 51 -2.06 3.87 15.94
N LEU A 52 -2.75 3.01 15.18
CA LEU A 52 -3.10 3.29 13.78
C LEU A 52 -4.08 4.47 13.65
N PRO A 53 -5.15 4.58 14.46
CA PRO A 53 -6.03 5.74 14.41
C PRO A 53 -5.32 7.05 14.78
N LEU A 54 -4.39 6.99 15.75
CA LEU A 54 -3.62 8.16 16.18
C LEU A 54 -2.67 8.65 15.07
N GLU A 55 -1.95 7.73 14.44
CA GLU A 55 -1.09 8.05 13.29
C GLU A 55 -1.89 8.67 12.15
N HIS A 56 -3.05 8.11 11.82
CA HIS A 56 -3.95 8.65 10.81
C HIS A 56 -4.43 10.07 11.15
N ALA A 57 -4.81 10.31 12.41
CA ALA A 57 -5.23 11.63 12.87
C ALA A 57 -4.09 12.66 12.77
N ILE A 58 -2.88 12.29 13.19
CA ILE A 58 -1.70 13.16 13.09
C ILE A 58 -1.36 13.48 11.63
N MET A 59 -1.39 12.49 10.74
CA MET A 59 -1.15 12.68 9.31
C MET A 59 -2.20 13.60 8.67
N THR A 60 -3.47 13.43 9.05
CA THR A 60 -4.59 14.27 8.59
C THR A 60 -4.40 15.72 9.04
N LEU A 61 -4.05 15.92 10.32
CA LEU A 61 -3.77 17.25 10.87
C LEU A 61 -2.60 17.92 10.14
N LYS A 62 -1.50 17.18 9.92
CA LYS A 62 -0.33 17.67 9.19
C LYS A 62 -0.67 18.04 7.74
N ALA A 63 -1.52 17.26 7.07
CA ALA A 63 -1.99 17.55 5.71
C ALA A 63 -2.93 18.78 5.66
N SER A 64 -3.71 19.00 6.73
CA SER A 64 -4.59 20.18 6.85
C SER A 64 -3.85 21.50 7.17
N GLY A 65 -2.52 21.46 7.36
CA GLY A 65 -1.71 22.68 7.55
C GLY A 65 -1.93 23.39 8.89
N VAL A 66 -2.60 22.74 9.86
CA VAL A 66 -2.75 23.25 11.21
C VAL A 66 -1.39 23.13 11.91
N LYS A 67 -0.70 24.27 12.07
CA LYS A 67 0.54 24.43 12.83
C LYS A 67 0.27 24.44 14.33
#